data_AF-A0A971HJE4-F1
#
_entry.id   AF-A0A971HJE4-F1
#
_cell.length_a   1.000
_cell.length_b   1.000
_cell.length_c   1.000
_cell.angle_alpha   90.00
_cell.angle_beta   90.00
_cell.angle_gamma   90.00
#
_symmetry.space_group_name_H-M   'P 1'
#
loop_
_entity.id
_entity.type
_entity.pdbx_description
1 polymer ?
#
loop_
_entity_poly.entity_id
_entity_poly.type
_entity_poly.pdbx_seq_one_letter_code
_entity_poly.pdbx_strand_id
1 'polypeptide(L)'
;MHETDRRESQTVEYYLGGHMPIPILDETEFWKVQEAEHVTVILDIVDDLEPEFVAALLEMEKRLWATRAETVRYIEALARLHGKPSYELLDEIMYLIHEAKLESKEFIALFDRIIDESAAVAANDVAQTVINHIRRESEYYVGIVDAFQDMQGRY
;
A
#
# COMPACT_ATOMS: atom_id res chain seq x y z
N MET A 1 -34.52 4.38 16.72
CA MET A 1 -33.31 3.60 17.06
C MET A 1 -33.41 2.21 16.42
N HIS A 2 -33.57 2.11 15.10
CA HIS A 2 -33.84 0.82 14.42
C HIS A 2 -33.39 0.74 12.95
N GLU A 3 -32.59 1.71 12.47
CA GLU A 3 -32.18 1.76 11.06
C GLU A 3 -30.65 1.70 10.89
N THR A 4 -29.89 2.17 11.88
CA THR A 4 -28.43 1.99 12.00
C THR A 4 -28.05 0.53 12.25
N ASP A 5 -28.75 -0.13 13.19
CA ASP A 5 -28.51 -1.53 13.61
C ASP A 5 -28.72 -2.56 12.48
N ARG A 6 -29.64 -2.28 11.53
CA ARG A 6 -29.86 -3.16 10.35
C ARG A 6 -28.82 -3.00 9.25
N ARG A 7 -28.25 -1.80 9.08
CA ARG A 7 -27.19 -1.56 8.09
C ARG A 7 -25.88 -2.19 8.57
N GLU A 8 -25.54 -2.00 9.85
CA GLU A 8 -24.40 -2.64 10.50
C GLU A 8 -24.48 -4.18 10.38
N SER A 9 -25.66 -4.76 10.64
CA SER A 9 -25.85 -6.21 10.56
C SER A 9 -25.77 -6.81 9.14
N GLN A 10 -26.06 -6.04 8.07
CA GLN A 10 -25.90 -6.49 6.68
C GLN A 10 -24.44 -6.43 6.22
N THR A 11 -23.71 -5.41 6.67
CA THR A 11 -22.28 -5.25 6.38
C THR A 11 -21.44 -6.38 6.99
N VAL A 12 -21.82 -6.90 8.16
CA VAL A 12 -21.15 -8.06 8.79
C VAL A 12 -21.35 -9.36 8.04
N GLU A 13 -22.55 -9.63 7.56
CA GLU A 13 -22.79 -10.87 6.81
C GLU A 13 -22.02 -10.86 5.49
N TYR A 14 -21.75 -9.68 4.94
CA TYR A 14 -20.86 -9.48 3.79
C TYR A 14 -19.37 -9.70 4.13
N TYR A 15 -18.86 -9.11 5.22
CA TYR A 15 -17.47 -9.30 5.66
C TYR A 15 -17.16 -10.70 6.22
N LEU A 16 -18.14 -11.36 6.87
CA LEU A 16 -18.01 -12.72 7.43
C LEU A 16 -18.41 -13.81 6.44
N GLY A 17 -19.27 -13.51 5.46
CA GLY A 17 -19.75 -14.44 4.43
C GLY A 17 -18.76 -14.69 3.29
N GLY A 18 -17.68 -13.91 3.21
CA GLY A 18 -16.58 -14.15 2.28
C GLY A 18 -15.28 -13.54 2.81
N HIS A 19 -14.42 -14.38 3.38
CA HIS A 19 -12.94 -14.39 3.48
C HIS A 19 -12.07 -13.10 3.28
N MET A 20 -12.59 -11.88 3.28
CA MET A 20 -11.99 -10.78 2.49
C MET A 20 -11.00 -9.82 3.17
N PRO A 21 -10.85 -9.66 4.51
CA PRO A 21 -9.82 -8.74 5.02
C PRO A 21 -8.40 -9.34 4.98
N ILE A 22 -8.25 -10.67 5.12
CA ILE A 22 -6.91 -11.29 5.14
C ILE A 22 -6.22 -11.22 3.77
N PRO A 23 -6.86 -11.58 2.64
CA PRO A 23 -6.20 -11.52 1.34
C PRO A 23 -5.72 -10.11 0.96
N ILE A 24 -6.50 -9.06 1.27
CA ILE A 24 -6.07 -7.69 0.95
C ILE A 24 -4.94 -7.23 1.87
N LEU A 25 -4.92 -7.65 3.15
CA LEU A 25 -3.81 -7.38 4.05
C LEU A 25 -2.53 -8.11 3.61
N ASP A 26 -2.63 -9.36 3.13
CA ASP A 26 -1.49 -10.11 2.59
C ASP A 26 -0.91 -9.40 1.35
N GLU A 27 -1.77 -8.93 0.44
CA GLU A 27 -1.34 -8.11 -0.71
C GLU A 27 -0.67 -6.80 -0.25
N THR A 28 -1.27 -6.08 0.69
CA THR A 28 -0.66 -4.87 1.25
C THR A 28 0.70 -5.16 1.87
N GLU A 29 0.84 -6.22 2.67
CA GLU A 29 2.11 -6.61 3.27
C GLU A 29 3.17 -6.84 2.19
N PHE A 30 2.83 -7.62 1.16
CA PHE A 30 3.72 -7.97 0.06
C PHE A 30 4.19 -6.71 -0.68
N TRP A 31 3.27 -5.84 -1.07
CA TRP A 31 3.60 -4.66 -1.87
C TRP A 31 4.37 -3.60 -1.09
N LYS A 32 4.10 -3.43 0.21
CA LYS A 32 4.91 -2.52 1.04
C LYS A 32 6.37 -2.96 1.14
N VAL A 33 6.67 -4.27 1.10
CA VAL A 33 8.05 -4.76 1.01
C VAL A 33 8.67 -4.41 -0.33
N GLN A 34 7.98 -4.73 -1.43
CA GLN A 34 8.49 -4.47 -2.77
C GLN A 34 8.84 -3.00 -2.94
N GLU A 35 7.95 -2.09 -2.55
CA GLU A 35 8.19 -0.65 -2.64
C GLU A 35 9.36 -0.19 -1.75
N ALA A 36 9.52 -0.75 -0.55
CA ALA A 36 10.64 -0.40 0.33
C ALA A 36 11.98 -0.91 -0.22
N GLU A 37 12.03 -2.16 -0.71
CA GLU A 37 13.20 -2.74 -1.37
C GLU A 37 13.57 -1.97 -2.65
N HIS A 38 12.56 -1.48 -3.38
CA HIS A 38 12.76 -0.64 -4.56
C HIS A 38 13.44 0.70 -4.26
N VAL A 39 13.25 1.27 -3.06
CA VAL A 39 14.05 2.43 -2.63
C VAL A 39 15.54 2.05 -2.58
N THR A 40 15.88 0.93 -1.93
CA THR A 40 17.26 0.45 -1.85
C THR A 40 17.85 0.23 -3.25
N VAL A 41 17.10 -0.44 -4.13
CA VAL A 41 17.54 -0.70 -5.52
C VAL A 41 17.90 0.59 -6.24
N ILE A 42 17.10 1.65 -6.11
CA ILE A 42 17.37 2.93 -6.78
C ILE A 42 18.61 3.61 -6.21
N LEU A 43 18.78 3.61 -4.89
CA LEU A 43 19.97 4.17 -4.24
C LEU A 43 21.25 3.41 -4.61
N ASP A 44 21.15 2.11 -4.91
CA ASP A 44 22.29 1.27 -5.30
C ASP A 44 22.69 1.40 -6.79
N ILE A 45 21.77 1.82 -7.67
CA ILE A 45 22.05 1.94 -9.12
C ILE A 45 22.28 3.37 -9.61
N VAL A 46 22.06 4.38 -8.77
CA VAL A 46 22.25 5.80 -9.07
C VAL A 46 23.20 6.44 -8.05
N ASP A 47 24.50 6.28 -8.28
CA ASP A 47 25.57 6.69 -7.35
C ASP A 47 25.61 8.19 -7.03
N ASP A 48 25.10 9.03 -7.92
CA ASP A 48 25.14 10.50 -7.85
C ASP A 48 23.75 11.15 -7.76
N LEU A 49 22.75 10.40 -7.27
CA LEU A 49 21.40 10.92 -7.05
C LEU A 49 21.42 12.16 -6.15
N GLU A 50 20.62 13.16 -6.50
CA GLU A 50 20.61 14.44 -5.80
C GLU A 50 20.16 14.28 -4.33
N PRO A 51 20.79 14.99 -3.37
CA PRO A 51 20.54 14.79 -1.94
C PRO A 51 19.08 14.93 -1.51
N GLU A 52 18.31 15.79 -2.17
CA GLU A 52 16.87 15.96 -1.95
C GLU A 52 16.07 14.71 -2.30
N PHE A 53 16.43 14.00 -3.37
CA PHE A 53 15.78 12.76 -3.77
C PHE A 53 16.22 11.61 -2.88
N VAL A 54 17.49 11.54 -2.50
CA VAL A 54 17.98 10.57 -1.50
C VAL A 54 17.19 10.72 -0.19
N ALA A 55 17.06 11.94 0.33
CA ALA A 55 16.32 12.20 1.55
C ALA A 55 14.83 11.84 1.43
N ALA A 56 14.20 12.17 0.29
CA ALA A 56 12.80 11.84 0.04
C ALA A 56 12.56 10.32 -0.06
N LEU A 57 13.46 9.60 -0.73
CA LEU A 57 13.41 8.14 -0.85
C LEU A 57 13.56 7.46 0.51
N LEU A 58 14.52 7.89 1.34
CA LEU A 58 14.72 7.31 2.68
C LEU A 58 13.52 7.56 3.62
N GLU A 59 12.90 8.74 3.56
CA GLU A 59 11.69 8.98 4.36
C GLU A 59 10.51 8.15 3.83
N MET A 60 10.41 7.98 2.52
CA MET A 60 9.41 7.10 1.91
C MET A 60 9.60 5.63 2.33
N GLU A 61 10.82 5.10 2.25
CA GLU A 61 11.16 3.74 2.71
C GLU A 61 10.76 3.51 4.16
N LYS A 62 11.09 4.45 5.04
CA LYS A 62 10.73 4.38 6.46
C LYS A 62 9.22 4.29 6.68
N ARG A 63 8.44 5.07 5.92
CA ARG A 63 6.98 5.03 6.00
C ARG A 63 6.42 3.70 5.49
N LEU A 64 6.94 3.18 4.37
CA LEU A 64 6.56 1.88 3.82
C LEU A 64 6.79 0.74 4.82
N TRP A 65 7.94 0.74 5.51
CA TRP A 65 8.21 -0.23 6.58
C TRP A 65 7.26 -0.08 7.78
N ALA A 66 6.88 1.15 8.13
CA ALA A 66 5.91 1.39 9.20
C ALA A 66 4.52 0.85 8.83
N THR A 67 4.05 1.13 7.61
CA THR A 67 2.78 0.61 7.08
C THR A 67 2.78 -0.92 7.05
N ARG A 68 3.86 -1.55 6.57
CA ARG A 68 4.02 -3.02 6.63
C ARG A 68 3.88 -3.55 8.06
N ALA A 69 4.58 -2.94 9.02
CA ALA A 69 4.56 -3.40 10.41
C ALA A 69 3.14 -3.33 11.01
N GLU A 70 2.38 -2.29 10.66
CA GLU A 70 0.98 -2.17 11.06
C GLU A 70 0.08 -3.21 10.36
N THR A 71 0.27 -3.46 9.07
CA THR A 71 -0.43 -4.52 8.32
C THR A 71 -0.24 -5.89 8.97
N VAL A 72 1.02 -6.27 9.27
CA VAL A 72 1.34 -7.55 9.93
C VAL A 72 0.64 -7.66 11.28
N ARG A 73 0.58 -6.58 12.06
CA ARG A 73 -0.15 -6.58 13.34
C ARG A 73 -1.63 -6.91 13.17
N TYR A 74 -2.29 -6.38 12.13
CA TYR A 74 -3.70 -6.69 11.87
C TYR A 74 -3.90 -8.11 11.36
N ILE A 75 -3.01 -8.63 10.50
CA ILE A 75 -3.01 -10.03 10.07
C ILE A 75 -2.98 -10.95 11.30
N GLU A 76 -2.04 -10.72 12.22
CA GLU A 76 -1.94 -11.51 13.44
C GLU A 76 -3.14 -11.34 14.37
N ALA A 77 -3.70 -10.13 14.49
CA ALA A 77 -4.88 -9.87 15.31
C ALA A 77 -6.09 -10.66 14.79
N LEU A 78 -6.33 -10.64 13.48
CA LEU A 78 -7.39 -11.42 12.83
C LEU A 78 -7.18 -12.93 13.02
N ALA A 79 -5.94 -13.41 12.87
CA ALA A 79 -5.60 -14.82 13.08
C ALA A 79 -5.94 -15.31 14.49
N ARG A 80 -5.72 -14.46 15.52
CA ARG A 80 -6.05 -14.78 16.93
C ARG A 80 -7.54 -14.74 17.25
N LEU A 81 -8.33 -13.95 16.51
CA LEU A 81 -9.76 -13.77 16.77
C LEU A 81 -10.65 -14.88 16.17
N HIS A 82 -10.06 -15.86 15.48
CA HIS A 82 -10.76 -17.03 14.90
C HIS A 82 -12.05 -16.65 14.13
N GLY A 83 -11.99 -15.55 13.36
CA GLY A 83 -13.09 -15.12 12.50
C GLY A 83 -14.22 -14.33 13.16
N LYS A 84 -13.99 -13.74 14.35
CA LYS A 84 -14.95 -12.82 14.99
C LYS A 84 -14.33 -11.45 15.32
N PRO A 85 -13.86 -10.68 14.31
CA PRO A 85 -13.42 -9.30 14.53
C PRO A 85 -14.59 -8.40 14.97
N SER A 86 -14.29 -7.35 15.74
CA SER A 86 -15.27 -6.29 15.99
C SER A 86 -15.38 -5.36 14.78
N TYR A 87 -16.44 -4.56 14.71
CA TYR A 87 -16.62 -3.57 13.65
C TYR A 87 -15.52 -2.54 13.63
N GLU A 88 -15.10 -2.08 14.80
CA GLU A 88 -14.05 -1.08 14.96
C GLU A 88 -12.72 -1.59 14.37
N LEU A 89 -12.38 -2.86 14.62
CA LEU A 89 -11.19 -3.48 14.04
C LEU A 89 -11.26 -3.57 12.51
N LEU A 90 -12.44 -3.89 11.97
CA LEU A 90 -12.63 -3.93 10.51
C LEU A 90 -12.50 -2.53 9.91
N ASP A 91 -13.07 -1.50 10.53
CA ASP A 91 -12.95 -0.11 10.08
C ASP A 91 -11.49 0.38 10.13
N GLU A 92 -10.76 0.04 11.19
CA GLU A 92 -9.31 0.32 11.31
C GLU A 92 -8.51 -0.32 10.18
N ILE A 93 -8.81 -1.59 9.85
CA ILE A 93 -8.17 -2.29 8.73
C ILE A 93 -8.51 -1.60 7.40
N MET A 94 -9.77 -1.27 7.17
CA MET A 94 -10.19 -0.61 5.92
C MET A 94 -9.54 0.77 5.76
N TYR A 95 -9.38 1.50 6.87
CA TYR A 95 -8.63 2.74 6.89
C TYR A 95 -7.16 2.52 6.54
N LEU A 96 -6.48 1.55 7.17
CA LEU A 96 -5.09 1.20 6.82
C LEU A 96 -4.93 0.87 5.34
N ILE A 97 -5.81 0.04 4.77
CA ILE A 97 -5.77 -0.33 3.35
C ILE A 97 -5.90 0.91 2.45
N HIS A 98 -6.78 1.86 2.83
CA HIS A 98 -6.91 3.12 2.12
C HIS A 98 -5.63 3.96 2.19
N GLU A 99 -5.06 4.13 3.38
CA GLU A 99 -3.82 4.90 3.56
C GLU A 99 -2.64 4.25 2.83
N ALA A 100 -2.52 2.92 2.87
CA ALA A 100 -1.48 2.19 2.15
C ALA A 100 -1.56 2.41 0.62
N LYS A 101 -2.78 2.56 0.07
CA LYS A 101 -2.99 2.93 -1.33
C LYS A 101 -2.56 4.36 -1.61
N LEU A 102 -2.89 5.32 -0.73
CA LEU A 102 -2.46 6.71 -0.89
C LEU A 102 -0.94 6.81 -0.84
N GLU A 103 -0.29 6.08 0.06
CA GLU A 103 1.16 5.99 0.15
C GLU A 103 1.80 5.46 -1.14
N SER A 104 1.25 4.42 -1.76
CA SER A 104 1.72 3.96 -3.08
C SER A 104 1.56 5.01 -4.17
N LYS A 105 0.51 5.84 -4.12
CA LYS A 105 0.35 6.96 -5.07
C LYS A 105 1.41 8.04 -4.86
N GLU A 106 1.75 8.33 -3.60
CA GLU A 106 2.84 9.25 -3.27
C GLU A 106 4.21 8.70 -3.70
N PHE A 107 4.42 7.39 -3.55
CA PHE A 107 5.61 6.68 -4.03
C PHE A 107 5.76 6.80 -5.56
N ILE A 108 4.69 6.55 -6.32
CA ILE A 108 4.67 6.73 -7.78
C ILE A 108 4.99 8.19 -8.14
N ALA A 109 4.36 9.14 -7.46
CA ALA A 109 4.57 10.57 -7.71
C ALA A 109 6.00 11.04 -7.37
N LEU A 110 6.64 10.44 -6.35
CA LEU A 110 8.05 10.68 -6.06
C LEU A 110 8.92 10.22 -7.24
N PHE A 111 8.66 9.04 -7.78
CA PHE A 111 9.39 8.54 -8.95
C PHE A 111 9.13 9.31 -10.23
N ASP A 112 7.92 9.84 -10.42
CA ASP A 112 7.63 10.78 -11.51
C ASP A 112 8.55 12.01 -11.43
N ARG A 113 8.64 12.62 -10.25
CA ARG A 113 9.56 13.77 -10.06
C ARG A 113 11.02 13.40 -10.27
N ILE A 114 11.45 12.24 -9.78
CA ILE A 114 12.84 11.78 -10.00
C ILE A 114 13.12 11.63 -11.50
N ILE A 115 12.22 11.03 -12.27
CA ILE A 115 12.39 10.91 -13.73
C ILE A 115 12.46 12.29 -14.41
N ASP A 116 11.59 13.22 -14.00
CA ASP A 116 11.44 14.51 -14.66
C ASP A 116 12.54 15.52 -14.30
N GLU A 117 13.08 15.43 -13.08
CA GLU A 117 13.90 16.48 -12.47
C GLU A 117 15.35 16.05 -12.17
N SER A 118 15.64 14.75 -12.02
CA SER A 118 16.99 14.27 -11.68
C SER A 118 17.90 14.22 -12.90
N ALA A 119 19.01 14.98 -12.84
CA ALA A 119 20.06 14.92 -13.85
C ALA A 119 20.80 13.57 -13.81
N ALA A 120 20.98 13.00 -12.61
CA ALA A 120 21.60 11.69 -12.42
C ALA A 120 20.80 10.57 -13.10
N VAL A 121 19.48 10.56 -12.91
CA VAL A 121 18.59 9.58 -13.56
C VAL A 121 18.45 9.84 -15.05
N ALA A 122 18.35 11.10 -15.48
CA ALA A 122 18.27 11.44 -16.91
C ALA A 122 19.51 10.97 -17.70
N ALA A 123 20.68 10.89 -17.04
CA ALA A 123 21.91 10.39 -17.64
C ALA A 123 22.06 8.85 -17.61
N ASN A 124 21.10 8.12 -17.01
CA ASN A 124 21.19 6.68 -16.78
C ASN A 124 19.94 5.94 -17.31
N ASP A 125 20.05 5.38 -18.52
CA ASP A 125 18.96 4.65 -19.19
C ASP A 125 18.47 3.41 -18.41
N VAL A 126 19.37 2.77 -17.66
CA VAL A 126 19.03 1.62 -16.82
C VAL A 126 18.17 2.08 -15.66
N ALA A 127 18.56 3.15 -14.97
CA ALA A 127 17.78 3.73 -13.88
C ALA A 127 16.38 4.15 -14.35
N GLN A 128 16.27 4.82 -15.50
CA GLN A 128 14.96 5.18 -16.08
C GLN A 128 14.09 3.94 -16.36
N THR A 129 14.67 2.87 -16.91
CA THR A 129 13.95 1.63 -17.18
C THR A 129 13.44 0.97 -15.89
N VAL A 130 14.29 0.92 -14.87
CA VAL A 130 13.99 0.34 -13.55
C VAL A 130 12.91 1.15 -12.84
N ILE A 131 13.03 2.47 -12.78
CA ILE A 131 12.01 3.34 -12.16
C ILE A 131 10.66 3.16 -12.84
N ASN A 132 10.62 3.13 -14.17
CA ASN A 132 9.38 2.91 -14.90
C ASN A 132 8.76 1.54 -14.62
N HIS A 133 9.57 0.51 -14.35
CA HIS A 133 9.07 -0.80 -13.93
C HIS A 133 8.46 -0.75 -12.53
N ILE A 134 9.17 -0.17 -11.56
CA ILE A 134 8.74 0.00 -10.17
C ILE A 134 7.41 0.75 -10.09
N ARG A 135 7.26 1.81 -10.88
CA ARG A 135 6.02 2.59 -10.96
C ARG A 135 4.83 1.74 -11.41
N ARG A 136 4.98 0.96 -12.49
CA ARG A 136 3.91 0.08 -13.01
C ARG A 136 3.51 -1.00 -12.00
N GLU A 137 4.45 -1.52 -11.24
CA GLU A 137 4.16 -2.50 -10.19
C GLU A 137 3.37 -1.88 -9.03
N SER A 138 3.73 -0.65 -8.64
CA SER A 138 2.98 0.09 -7.62
C SER A 138 1.57 0.48 -8.11
N GLU A 139 1.43 0.82 -9.40
CA GLU A 139 0.13 1.06 -10.05
C GLU A 139 -0.75 -0.21 -10.05
N TYR A 140 -0.15 -1.39 -10.22
CA TYR A 140 -0.86 -2.65 -10.14
C TYR A 140 -1.43 -2.89 -8.73
N TYR A 141 -0.64 -2.64 -7.67
CA TYR A 141 -1.15 -2.69 -6.30
C TYR A 141 -2.29 -1.72 -6.06
N VAL A 142 -2.16 -0.46 -6.52
CA VAL A 142 -3.24 0.53 -6.43
C VAL A 142 -4.51 0.00 -7.10
N GLY A 143 -4.38 -0.66 -8.26
CA GLY A 143 -5.49 -1.30 -8.97
C GLY A 143 -6.14 -2.46 -8.20
N ILE A 144 -5.35 -3.27 -7.47
CA ILE A 144 -5.89 -4.31 -6.57
C ILE A 144 -6.76 -3.67 -5.49
N VAL A 145 -6.26 -2.63 -4.83
CA VAL A 145 -6.99 -1.97 -3.74
C VAL A 145 -8.24 -1.26 -4.25
N ASP A 146 -8.17 -0.60 -5.41
CA ASP A 146 -9.35 0.01 -6.05
C ASP A 146 -10.40 -1.04 -6.38
N ALA A 147 -10.02 -2.18 -6.97
CA ALA A 147 -10.94 -3.28 -7.25
C ALA A 147 -11.56 -3.86 -5.97
N PHE A 148 -10.77 -4.00 -4.91
CA PHE A 148 -11.24 -4.42 -3.60
C PHE A 148 -12.31 -3.47 -3.04
N GLN A 149 -12.04 -2.16 -3.04
CA GLN A 149 -12.96 -1.13 -2.55
C GLN A 149 -14.24 -1.04 -3.40
N ASP A 150 -14.13 -1.19 -4.72
CA ASP A 150 -15.27 -1.24 -5.63
C ASP A 150 -16.19 -2.42 -5.35
N MET A 151 -15.64 -3.59 -4.99
CA MET A 151 -16.44 -4.74 -4.60
C MET A 151 -17.21 -4.48 -3.31
N GLN A 152 -16.62 -3.76 -2.34
CA GLN A 152 -17.28 -3.39 -1.08
C GLN A 152 -18.45 -2.40 -1.31
N GLY A 153 -18.30 -1.44 -2.23
CA GLY A 153 -19.30 -0.39 -2.45
C GLY A 153 -20.52 -0.81 -3.30
N ARG A 154 -20.54 -2.03 -3.83
CA ARG A 154 -21.61 -2.56 -4.71
C ARG A 154 -22.68 -3.37 -3.96
N TYR A 155 -22.55 -3.52 -2.64
CA TYR A 155 -23.46 -4.27 -1.77
C TYR A 155 -23.78 -3.47 -0.50
#